data_AF-A0A6M3IPI8-F1
#
_entry.id   AF-A0A6M3IPI8-F1
#
_cell.length_a   1.000
_cell.length_b   1.000
_cell.length_c   1.000
_cell.angle_alpha   90.00
_cell.angle_beta   90.00
_cell.angle_gamma   90.00
#
_symmetry.space_group_name_H-M   'P 1'
#
loop_
_entity.id
_entity.type
_entity.pdbx_description
1 polymer ?
#
loop_
_entity_poly.entity_id
_entity_poly.type
_entity_poly.pdbx_seq_one_letter_code
_entity_poly.pdbx_strand_id
1 'polypeptide(L)'
;MNNEAIIYLLRKTSLTRTEIGKLKPEQLNAVIKEVLYQEAVEEYQRQYSVASIMAAIYNTIPRKSRKVFQAKDFLKGDIPTREPKRPNINVEVLAKQKGIILPSK
;
A
#
# COMPACT_ATOMS: atom_id res chain seq x y z
N MET A 1 8.34 -17.84 -14.08
CA MET A 1 8.59 -16.57 -13.35
C MET A 1 7.93 -15.44 -14.12
N ASN A 2 7.11 -14.61 -13.47
CA ASN A 2 6.38 -13.50 -14.09
C ASN A 2 7.34 -12.45 -14.66
N ASN A 3 7.48 -12.40 -15.99
CA ASN A 3 8.29 -11.40 -16.70
C ASN A 3 7.89 -9.96 -16.35
N GLU A 4 6.62 -9.73 -16.00
CA GLU A 4 6.09 -8.41 -15.66
C GLU A 4 6.72 -7.83 -14.39
N ALA A 5 6.97 -8.64 -13.37
CA ALA A 5 7.59 -8.18 -12.13
C ALA A 5 9.03 -7.71 -12.35
N ILE A 6 9.76 -8.41 -13.23
CA ILE A 6 11.13 -8.03 -13.62
C ILE A 6 11.10 -6.72 -14.40
N ILE A 7 10.21 -6.59 -15.39
CA ILE A 7 10.07 -5.36 -16.18
C ILE A 7 9.66 -4.17 -15.29
N TYR A 8 8.75 -4.39 -14.35
CA TYR A 8 8.33 -3.38 -13.38
C TYR A 8 9.51 -2.88 -12.54
N LEU A 9 10.31 -3.80 -11.98
CA LEU A 9 11.51 -3.43 -11.22
C LEU A 9 12.54 -2.68 -12.06
N LEU A 10 12.76 -3.09 -13.31
CA LEU A 10 13.67 -2.38 -14.23
C LEU A 10 13.22 -0.94 -14.52
N ARG A 11 11.92 -0.66 -14.48
CA ARG A 11 11.38 0.70 -14.69
C ARG A 11 11.44 1.56 -13.43
N LYS A 12 11.29 0.93 -12.26
CA LYS A 12 11.12 1.62 -10.98
C LYS A 12 12.40 1.73 -10.16
N THR A 13 13.43 0.98 -10.53
CA THR A 13 14.70 0.94 -9.82
C THR A 13 15.84 1.12 -10.82
N SER A 14 17.04 1.44 -10.31
CA SER A 14 18.25 1.51 -11.13
C SER A 14 18.90 0.15 -11.37
N LEU A 15 18.24 -0.95 -11.00
CA LEU A 15 18.78 -2.31 -11.15
C LEU A 15 18.76 -2.73 -12.61
N THR A 16 19.78 -3.47 -13.01
CA THR A 16 19.86 -4.12 -14.32
C THR A 16 19.23 -5.50 -14.31
N ARG A 17 18.94 -6.04 -15.50
CA ARG A 17 18.34 -7.38 -15.64
C ARG A 17 19.23 -8.47 -15.04
N THR A 18 20.54 -8.32 -15.16
CA THR A 18 21.51 -9.29 -14.61
C THR A 18 21.56 -9.22 -13.09
N GLU A 19 21.45 -8.04 -12.48
CA GLU A 19 21.39 -7.88 -11.03
C GLU A 19 20.09 -8.48 -10.46
N ILE A 20 18.95 -8.23 -11.10
CA ILE A 20 17.67 -8.85 -10.71
C ILE A 20 17.74 -10.37 -10.82
N GLY A 21 18.38 -10.89 -11.88
CA GLY A 21 18.57 -12.33 -12.08
C GLY A 21 19.45 -13.02 -11.04
N LYS A 22 20.26 -12.25 -10.28
CA LYS A 22 21.08 -12.77 -9.17
C LYS A 22 20.34 -12.80 -7.83
N LEU A 23 19.17 -12.16 -7.74
CA LEU A 23 18.41 -12.11 -6.49
C LEU A 23 17.74 -13.46 -6.22
N LYS A 24 17.81 -13.90 -4.96
CA LYS A 24 16.97 -15.01 -4.49
C LYS A 24 15.50 -14.59 -4.54
N PRO A 25 14.54 -15.53 -4.71
CA PRO A 25 13.12 -15.21 -4.74
C PRO A 25 12.62 -14.37 -3.55
N GLU A 26 13.14 -14.63 -2.35
CA GLU A 26 12.81 -13.87 -1.13
C GLU A 26 13.29 -12.41 -1.20
N GLN A 27 14.51 -12.21 -1.69
CA GLN A 27 15.09 -10.87 -1.87
C GLN A 27 14.33 -10.10 -2.95
N LEU A 28 13.99 -10.77 -4.06
CA LEU A 28 13.17 -10.19 -5.12
C LEU A 28 11.82 -9.72 -4.57
N ASN A 29 11.15 -10.56 -3.77
CA ASN A 29 9.88 -10.21 -3.15
C ASN A 29 10.02 -9.04 -2.17
N ALA A 30 11.11 -8.98 -1.40
CA ALA A 30 11.39 -7.87 -0.50
C ALA A 30 11.56 -6.54 -1.26
N VAL A 31 12.32 -6.56 -2.37
CA VAL A 31 12.49 -5.37 -3.23
C VAL A 31 11.15 -4.92 -3.82
N ILE A 32 10.34 -5.85 -4.34
CA ILE A 32 9.01 -5.52 -4.88
C ILE A 32 8.12 -4.88 -3.82
N LYS A 33 8.09 -5.44 -2.60
CA LYS A 33 7.30 -4.88 -1.49
C LYS A 33 7.75 -3.48 -1.12
N GLU A 34 9.05 -3.22 -1.10
CA GLU A 34 9.58 -1.90 -0.79
C GLU A 34 9.19 -0.88 -1.86
N VAL A 35 9.30 -1.24 -3.15
CA VAL A 35 8.87 -0.36 -4.25
C VAL A 35 7.38 -0.05 -4.15
N LEU A 36 6.53 -1.05 -3.93
CA LEU A 36 5.08 -0.85 -3.76
C LEU A 36 4.75 0.01 -2.53
N TYR A 37 5.50 -0.15 -1.43
CA TYR A 37 5.33 0.69 -0.25
C TYR A 37 5.66 2.15 -0.55
N GLN A 38 6.78 2.41 -1.24
CA GLN A 38 7.18 3.76 -1.63
C GLN A 38 6.13 4.43 -2.51
N GLU A 39 5.62 3.72 -3.53
CA GLU A 39 4.54 4.24 -4.39
C GLU A 39 3.28 4.56 -3.59
N ALA A 40 2.90 3.71 -2.64
CA ALA A 40 1.74 3.96 -1.79
C ALA A 40 1.94 5.19 -0.90
N VAL A 41 3.16 5.40 -0.37
CA VAL A 41 3.52 6.59 0.43
C VAL A 41 3.46 7.85 -0.41
N GLU A 42 4.02 7.84 -1.63
CA GLU A 42 3.98 8.98 -2.55
C GLU A 42 2.54 9.35 -2.92
N GLU A 43 1.72 8.36 -3.25
CA GLU A 43 0.31 8.57 -3.56
C GLU A 43 -0.45 9.13 -2.34
N TYR A 44 -0.21 8.59 -1.15
CA TYR A 44 -0.80 9.11 0.08
C TYR A 44 -0.39 10.56 0.34
N GLN A 45 0.89 10.92 0.16
CA GLN A 45 1.37 12.29 0.34
C GLN A 45 0.71 13.26 -0.65
N ARG A 46 0.53 12.83 -1.91
CA ARG A 46 -0.18 13.59 -2.93
C ARG A 46 -1.63 13.85 -2.51
N GLN A 47 -2.34 12.80 -2.08
CA GLN A 47 -3.72 12.92 -1.59
C GLN A 47 -3.80 13.82 -0.35
N TYR A 48 -2.87 13.66 0.60
CA TYR A 48 -2.81 14.45 1.83
C TYR A 48 -2.63 15.93 1.52
N SER A 49 -1.79 16.27 0.56
CA SER A 49 -1.57 17.66 0.14
C SER A 49 -2.85 18.29 -0.41
N VAL A 50 -3.57 17.58 -1.27
CA VAL A 50 -4.88 18.02 -1.80
C VAL A 50 -5.90 18.18 -0.67
N ALA A 51 -5.98 17.19 0.23
CA ALA A 51 -6.87 17.22 1.37
C ALA A 51 -6.55 18.37 2.35
N SER A 52 -5.27 18.72 2.50
CA SER A 52 -4.83 19.86 3.31
C SER A 52 -5.31 21.18 2.73
N ILE A 53 -5.22 21.35 1.41
CA ILE A 53 -5.76 22.53 0.71
C ILE A 53 -7.28 22.60 0.89
N MET A 54 -7.98 21.48 0.73
CA MET A 54 -9.44 21.43 0.96
C MET A 54 -9.80 21.82 2.39
N ALA A 55 -9.07 21.32 3.39
CA ALA A 55 -9.27 21.68 4.79
C ALA A 55 -9.06 23.18 5.01
N ALA A 56 -7.99 23.76 4.45
CA ALA A 56 -7.72 25.19 4.54
C ALA A 56 -8.86 26.03 3.93
N ILE A 57 -9.28 25.70 2.70
CA ILE A 57 -10.41 26.37 2.04
C ILE A 57 -11.70 26.23 2.85
N TYR A 58 -11.97 25.05 3.40
CA TYR A 58 -13.18 24.81 4.16
C TYR A 58 -13.23 25.65 5.44
N ASN A 59 -12.08 25.77 6.12
CA ASN A 59 -11.94 26.50 7.39
C ASN A 59 -11.94 28.02 7.22
N THR A 60 -11.69 28.57 6.03
CA THR A 60 -11.75 30.02 5.76
C THR A 60 -13.17 30.51 5.44
N ILE A 61 -14.10 29.61 5.11
CA ILE A 61 -15.49 29.96 4.81
C ILE A 61 -16.25 30.25 6.12
N PRO A 62 -16.90 31.42 6.28
CA PRO A 62 -17.68 31.75 7.47
C PRO A 62 -18.83 30.77 7.68
N ARG A 63 -18.89 30.12 8.84
CA ARG A 63 -19.89 29.09 9.17
C ARG A 63 -20.40 29.27 10.60
N LYS A 64 -21.63 28.80 10.85
CA LYS A 64 -22.22 28.76 12.20
C LYS A 64 -21.47 27.81 13.15
N SER A 65 -20.82 26.79 12.61
CA SER A 65 -20.05 25.80 13.38
C SER A 65 -18.59 26.25 13.53
N ARG A 66 -18.03 26.10 14.74
CA ARG A 66 -16.60 26.33 15.03
C ARG A 66 -15.72 25.10 14.78
N LYS A 67 -16.26 24.05 14.15
CA LYS A 67 -15.50 22.83 13.87
C LYS A 67 -14.39 23.12 12.85
N VAL A 68 -13.15 22.91 13.26
CA VAL A 68 -11.97 22.97 12.38
C VAL A 68 -11.77 21.60 11.76
N PHE A 69 -11.67 21.54 10.44
CA PHE A 69 -11.40 20.32 9.70
C PHE A 69 -9.90 20.19 9.42
N GLN A 70 -9.40 18.96 9.46
CA GLN A 70 -8.02 18.60 9.15
C GLN A 70 -7.97 17.82 7.82
N ALA A 71 -6.80 17.72 7.20
CA ALA A 71 -6.62 16.97 5.95
C ALA A 71 -7.15 15.52 6.06
N LYS A 72 -6.91 14.86 7.20
CA LYS A 72 -7.39 13.50 7.47
C LYS A 72 -8.91 13.34 7.36
N ASP A 73 -9.69 14.41 7.56
CA ASP A 73 -11.15 14.36 7.48
C ASP A 73 -11.64 14.27 6.02
N PHE A 74 -10.77 14.57 5.06
CA PHE A 74 -11.05 14.49 3.62
C PHE A 74 -10.40 13.27 2.95
N LEU A 75 -9.54 12.55 3.68
CA LEU A 75 -8.88 11.34 3.17
C LEU A 75 -9.74 10.10 3.44
N LYS A 76 -9.93 9.28 2.40
CA LYS A 76 -10.50 7.94 2.51
C LYS A 76 -9.38 6.91 2.47
N GLY A 77 -8.56 6.85 3.51
CA GLY A 77 -7.49 5.85 3.60
C GLY A 77 -6.59 6.04 4.81
N ASP A 78 -6.11 4.92 5.34
CA ASP A 78 -5.09 4.90 6.37
C ASP A 78 -3.71 5.19 5.76
N ILE A 79 -2.78 5.65 6.62
CA ILE A 79 -1.39 5.82 6.25
C ILE A 79 -0.83 4.46 5.80
N PRO A 80 -0.15 4.38 4.63
CA PRO A 80 0.48 3.15 4.17
C PRO A 80 1.44 2.59 5.22
N THR A 81 1.39 1.28 5.44
CA THR A 81 2.28 0.57 6.37
C THR A 81 3.11 -0.47 5.62
N ARG A 82 4.38 -0.64 6.02
CA ARG A 82 5.31 -1.59 5.38
C ARG A 82 4.84 -3.04 5.51
N GLU A 83 4.25 -3.33 6.65
CA GLU A 83 3.54 -4.57 6.91
C GLU A 83 2.08 -4.21 7.08
N PRO A 84 1.27 -4.22 5.99
CA PRO A 84 -0.17 -4.08 6.16
C PRO A 84 -0.59 -5.15 7.15
N LYS A 85 -1.35 -4.75 8.19
CA LYS A 85 -1.91 -5.71 9.14
C LYS A 85 -2.49 -6.84 8.30
N ARG A 86 -1.86 -8.01 8.34
CA ARG A 86 -2.40 -9.16 7.64
C ARG A 86 -3.81 -9.28 8.19
N PRO A 87 -4.85 -9.34 7.34
CA PRO A 87 -6.12 -9.82 7.86
C PRO A 87 -5.79 -11.10 8.62
N ASN A 88 -6.38 -11.32 9.79
CA ASN A 88 -6.23 -12.58 10.50
C ASN A 88 -6.87 -13.64 9.60
N ILE A 89 -6.10 -14.10 8.61
CA ILE A 89 -6.51 -15.08 7.64
C ILE A 89 -6.44 -16.36 8.43
N ASN A 90 -7.56 -16.73 9.05
CA ASN A 90 -7.71 -18.05 9.60
C ASN A 90 -7.64 -19.01 8.41
N VAL A 91 -6.53 -19.75 8.33
CA VAL A 91 -6.22 -20.70 7.25
C VAL A 91 -7.35 -21.72 7.10
N GLU A 92 -8.03 -22.05 8.19
CA GLU A 92 -9.20 -22.93 8.22
C GLU A 92 -10.39 -22.34 7.46
N VAL A 93 -10.61 -21.03 7.57
CA VAL A 93 -11.71 -20.33 6.89
C VAL A 93 -11.46 -20.28 5.39
N LEU A 94 -10.21 -20.02 4.97
CA LEU A 94 -9.84 -20.07 3.55
C LEU A 94 -9.91 -21.49 2.98
N ALA A 95 -9.42 -22.49 3.71
CA ALA A 95 -9.48 -23.88 3.30
C ALA A 95 -10.93 -24.32 3.13
N LYS A 96 -11.82 -23.97 4.08
CA LYS A 96 -13.26 -24.24 4.00
C LYS A 96 -13.93 -23.53 2.81
N GLN A 97 -13.60 -22.27 2.54
CA GLN A 97 -14.10 -21.53 1.38
C GLN A 97 -13.67 -22.13 0.03
N LYS A 98 -12.55 -22.87 0.01
CA LYS A 98 -12.00 -23.52 -1.17
C LYS A 98 -12.26 -25.04 -1.22
N GLY A 99 -13.04 -25.57 -0.28
CA GLY A 99 -13.35 -27.00 -0.21
C GLY A 99 -12.16 -27.90 0.16
N ILE A 100 -11.10 -27.32 0.74
CA ILE A 100 -9.91 -28.05 1.18
C ILE A 100 -10.15 -28.53 2.61
N ILE A 101 -10.09 -29.85 2.81
CA ILE A 101 -10.11 -30.47 4.15
C ILE A 101 -8.68 -30.44 4.68
N LEU A 102 -8.44 -29.62 5.70
CA LEU A 102 -7.16 -29.63 6.40
C LEU A 102 -7.10 -30.87 7.31
N PRO A 103 -5.96 -31.60 7.34
CA PRO A 103 -5.78 -32.67 8.31
C PRO A 103 -5.75 -32.06 9.71
N SER A 104 -6.71 -32.47 10.55
CA SER A 104 -6.69 -32.21 11.98
C SER A 104 -5.50 -32.94 12.59
N LYS A 105 -4.67 -32.23 13.37
CA LYS A 105 -3.70 -32.86 14.26
C LYS A 105 -4.41 -33.76 15.27
#